data_AF-A0A0M9GBK0-F1
#
_entry.id   AF-A0A0M9GBK0-F1
#
_cell.length_a   1.000
_cell.length_b   1.000
_cell.length_c   1.000
_cell.angle_alpha   90.00
_cell.angle_beta   90.00
_cell.angle_gamma   90.00
#
_symmetry.space_group_name_H-M   'P 1'
#
loop_
_entity.id
_entity.type
_entity.pdbx_description
1 polymer ?
#
loop_
_entity_poly.entity_id
_entity_poly.type
_entity_poly.pdbx_seq_one_letter_code
_entity_poly.pdbx_strand_id
1 'polypeptide(L)'
;MDTNKMREQFEAAFIAQQVEAFGEYSRGGAIYRLKRNGDFDKPPTAYDLQRREQGMYDEYWIEMLWWAWRASREAVVVELPDVLEIGGPLGIRYFTEREVHSAIAAQGLKVAQ
;
A
#
# COMPACT_ATOMS: atom_id res chain seq x y z
N MET A 1 -7.51 -5.56 4.75
CA MET A 1 -7.98 -4.78 3.58
C MET A 1 -8.20 -5.75 2.43
N ASP A 2 -9.33 -5.68 1.73
CA ASP A 2 -9.59 -6.53 0.55
C ASP A 2 -8.45 -6.32 -0.47
N THR A 3 -7.83 -7.42 -0.93
CA THR A 3 -6.69 -7.38 -1.85
C THR A 3 -7.07 -6.75 -3.19
N ASN A 4 -8.33 -6.90 -3.62
CA ASN A 4 -8.82 -6.26 -4.84
C ASN A 4 -8.92 -4.74 -4.65
N LYS A 5 -9.43 -4.29 -3.49
CA LYS A 5 -9.50 -2.87 -3.15
C LYS A 5 -8.12 -2.21 -3.02
N MET A 6 -7.12 -2.93 -2.50
CA MET A 6 -5.75 -2.40 -2.39
C MET A 6 -5.08 -2.24 -3.75
N ARG A 7 -5.37 -3.15 -4.67
CA ARG A 7 -4.88 -3.10 -6.03
C ARG A 7 -5.50 -1.95 -6.82
N GLU A 8 -6.81 -1.76 -6.74
CA GLU A 8 -7.50 -0.63 -7.38
C GLU A 8 -6.92 0.73 -6.94
N GLN A 9 -6.59 0.87 -5.65
CA GLN A 9 -5.97 2.10 -5.14
C GLN A 9 -4.55 2.31 -5.68
N PHE A 10 -3.76 1.25 -5.83
CA PHE A 10 -2.46 1.33 -6.45
C PHE A 10 -2.57 1.78 -7.91
N GLU A 11 -3.46 1.15 -8.68
CA GLU A 11 -3.67 1.45 -10.10
C GLU A 11 -4.10 2.90 -10.30
N ALA A 12 -5.03 3.39 -9.48
CA ALA A 12 -5.47 4.77 -9.50
C ALA A 12 -4.33 5.75 -9.17
N ALA A 13 -3.52 5.44 -8.15
CA ALA A 13 -2.38 6.28 -7.76
C ALA A 13 -1.28 6.31 -8.83
N PHE A 14 -1.00 5.16 -9.45
CA PHE A 14 -0.05 5.06 -10.56
C PHE A 14 -0.48 5.93 -11.76
N ILE A 15 -1.76 5.86 -12.15
CA ILE A 15 -2.29 6.67 -13.23
C ILE A 15 -2.21 8.16 -12.89
N ALA A 16 -2.59 8.54 -11.66
CA ALA A 16 -2.52 9.93 -11.21
C ALA A 16 -1.08 10.48 -11.26
N GLN A 17 -0.10 9.71 -10.77
CA GLN A 17 1.32 10.08 -10.80
C GLN A 17 1.83 10.28 -12.23
N GLN A 18 1.43 9.42 -13.16
CA GLN A 18 1.80 9.54 -14.57
C GLN A 18 1.21 10.81 -15.20
N VAL A 19 -0.06 11.09 -14.92
CA VAL A 19 -0.74 12.30 -15.39
C VAL A 19 -0.12 13.56 -14.80
N GLU A 20 0.26 13.55 -13.53
CA GLU A 20 0.91 14.68 -12.87
C GLU A 20 2.32 14.95 -13.46
N ALA A 21 3.12 13.90 -13.65
CA ALA A 21 4.49 14.04 -14.12
C ALA A 21 4.59 14.37 -15.62
N PHE A 22 3.71 13.80 -16.43
CA PHE A 22 3.83 13.86 -17.89
C PHE A 22 2.66 14.58 -18.57
N GLY A 23 1.52 14.78 -17.90
CA GLY A 23 0.31 15.37 -18.45
C GLY A 23 -0.75 14.33 -18.84
N GLU A 24 -1.98 14.81 -19.10
CA GLU A 24 -3.17 13.97 -19.31
C GLU A 24 -3.06 13.00 -20.51
N TYR A 25 -2.29 13.34 -21.54
CA TYR A 25 -2.05 12.45 -22.69
C TYR A 25 -1.38 11.12 -22.28
N SER A 26 -0.69 11.09 -21.13
CA SER A 26 -0.03 9.89 -20.62
C SER A 26 -0.98 8.87 -19.99
N ARG A 27 -2.23 9.27 -19.66
CA ARG A 27 -3.22 8.40 -18.98
C ARG A 27 -3.46 7.11 -19.74
N GLY A 28 -3.69 7.20 -21.06
CA GLY A 28 -3.96 6.03 -21.90
C GLY A 28 -2.80 5.03 -21.88
N GLY A 29 -1.56 5.53 -21.94
CA GLY A 29 -0.36 4.71 -21.80
C GLY A 29 -0.21 4.09 -20.42
N ALA A 30 -0.52 4.83 -19.34
CA ALA A 30 -0.51 4.29 -17.98
C ALA A 30 -1.51 3.15 -17.81
N ILE A 31 -2.74 3.31 -18.29
CA ILE A 31 -3.77 2.27 -18.28
C ILE A 31 -3.34 1.06 -19.12
N TYR A 32 -2.74 1.30 -20.29
CA TYR A 32 -2.24 0.23 -21.15
C TYR A 32 -1.23 -0.66 -20.41
N ARG A 33 -0.27 -0.06 -19.71
CA ARG A 33 0.77 -0.80 -18.97
C ARG A 33 0.27 -1.54 -17.73
N LEU A 34 -0.86 -1.11 -17.17
CA LEU A 34 -1.55 -1.81 -16.08
C LEU A 34 -2.39 -3.00 -16.56
N LYS A 35 -2.58 -3.19 -17.88
CA LYS A 35 -3.38 -4.31 -18.41
C LYS A 35 -2.76 -5.64 -17.99
N ARG A 36 -3.66 -6.56 -17.68
CA ARG A 36 -3.35 -7.92 -17.21
C ARG A 36 -3.91 -9.01 -18.13
N ASN A 37 -4.67 -8.59 -19.15
CA ASN A 37 -5.48 -9.44 -20.03
C ASN A 37 -5.23 -9.13 -21.52
N GLY A 38 -4.23 -8.29 -21.83
CA GLY A 38 -3.87 -7.93 -23.20
C GLY A 38 -2.98 -8.99 -23.86
N ASP A 39 -2.80 -8.88 -25.16
CA ASP A 39 -1.71 -9.58 -25.84
C ASP A 39 -0.39 -9.03 -25.33
N PHE A 40 0.58 -9.91 -25.11
CA PHE A 40 1.94 -9.47 -24.82
C PHE A 40 2.52 -8.83 -26.08
N ASP A 41 3.19 -7.67 -25.93
CA ASP A 41 3.87 -6.99 -27.04
C ASP A 41 4.91 -7.88 -27.74
N LYS A 42 5.40 -8.90 -27.03
CA LYS A 42 6.34 -9.91 -27.51
C LYS A 42 5.84 -11.29 -27.06
N PRO A 43 6.19 -12.39 -27.75
CA PRO A 43 5.86 -13.72 -27.30
C PRO A 43 6.28 -13.92 -25.84
N PRO A 44 5.35 -14.26 -24.92
CA PRO A 44 5.66 -14.38 -23.51
C PRO A 44 6.54 -15.60 -23.27
N THR A 45 7.43 -15.50 -22.29
CA THR A 45 8.14 -16.66 -21.76
C THR A 45 7.21 -17.47 -20.84
N ALA A 46 7.58 -18.71 -20.53
CA ALA A 46 6.86 -19.51 -19.54
C ALA A 46 6.79 -18.82 -18.16
N TYR A 47 7.80 -18.01 -17.83
CA TYR A 47 7.84 -17.20 -16.61
C TYR A 47 6.79 -16.08 -16.61
N ASP A 48 6.60 -15.40 -17.73
CA ASP A 48 5.60 -14.32 -17.86
C ASP A 48 4.17 -14.87 -17.71
N LEU A 49 3.91 -16.03 -18.31
CA LEU A 49 2.63 -16.73 -18.19
C LEU A 49 2.33 -17.13 -16.74
N GLN A 50 3.31 -17.73 -16.05
CA GLN A 50 3.16 -18.12 -14.64
C GLN A 50 2.87 -16.91 -13.74
N ARG A 51 3.52 -15.77 -13.98
CA ARG A 51 3.27 -14.54 -13.21
C ARG A 51 1.87 -14.00 -13.44
N ARG A 52 1.38 -14.03 -14.68
CA ARG A 52 0.01 -13.63 -14.98
C ARG A 52 -1.02 -14.50 -14.27
N GLU A 53 -0.80 -15.81 -14.19
CA GLU A 53 -1.65 -16.75 -13.42
C GLU A 53 -1.67 -16.43 -11.91
N GLN A 54 -0.53 -16.06 -11.34
CA GLN A 54 -0.44 -15.60 -9.94
C GLN A 54 -1.05 -14.22 -9.72
N GLY A 55 -1.40 -13.56 -10.81
CA GLY A 55 -2.07 -12.29 -10.77
C GLY A 55 -1.17 -11.07 -10.69
N MET A 56 0.00 -11.17 -11.29
CA MET A 56 0.94 -10.07 -11.39
C MET A 56 0.66 -9.18 -12.61
N TYR A 57 1.32 -8.01 -12.66
CA TYR A 57 1.35 -7.14 -13.83
C TYR A 57 2.30 -7.71 -14.89
N ASP A 58 1.99 -7.48 -16.16
CA ASP A 58 2.80 -7.96 -17.29
C ASP A 58 4.19 -7.28 -17.29
N GLU A 59 4.28 -6.00 -16.91
CA GLU A 59 5.54 -5.27 -16.78
C GLU A 59 6.17 -5.48 -15.38
N TYR A 60 7.41 -6.01 -15.36
CA TYR A 60 8.14 -6.34 -14.13
C TYR A 60 8.36 -5.16 -13.18
N TRP A 61 8.66 -3.96 -13.69
CA TRP A 61 8.89 -2.81 -12.82
C TRP A 61 7.59 -2.29 -12.18
N ILE A 62 6.44 -2.47 -12.83
CA ILE A 62 5.12 -2.17 -12.24
C ILE A 62 4.81 -3.16 -11.12
N GLU A 63 5.18 -4.42 -11.28
CA GLU A 63 5.11 -5.40 -10.19
C GLU A 63 5.96 -4.99 -8.99
N MET A 64 7.21 -4.54 -9.21
CA MET A 64 8.05 -4.06 -8.10
C MET A 64 7.41 -2.86 -7.38
N LEU A 65 6.82 -1.92 -8.13
CA LEU A 65 6.08 -0.80 -7.55
C LEU A 65 4.85 -1.27 -6.76
N TRP A 66 4.14 -2.28 -7.25
CA TRP A 66 3.03 -2.89 -6.54
C TRP A 66 3.47 -3.53 -5.22
N TRP A 67 4.59 -4.26 -5.21
CA TRP A 67 5.15 -4.81 -3.98
C TRP A 67 5.55 -3.74 -2.98
N ALA A 68 6.24 -2.68 -3.43
CA ALA A 68 6.59 -1.54 -2.58
C ALA A 68 5.35 -0.81 -2.05
N TRP A 69 4.31 -0.65 -2.89
CA TRP A 69 3.03 -0.07 -2.49
C TRP A 69 2.34 -0.90 -1.41
N ARG A 70 2.34 -2.22 -1.57
CA ARG A 70 1.76 -3.17 -0.60
C ARG A 70 2.51 -3.13 0.72
N ALA A 71 3.84 -3.24 0.68
CA ALA A 71 4.69 -3.22 1.87
C ALA A 71 4.59 -1.88 2.64
N SER A 72 4.55 -0.74 1.94
CA SER A 72 4.38 0.57 2.57
C SER A 72 3.01 0.79 3.24
N ARG A 73 2.05 -0.10 3.00
CA ARG A 73 0.68 -0.04 3.53
C ARG A 73 0.32 -1.26 4.35
N GLU A 74 1.28 -2.13 4.62
CA GLU A 74 1.14 -3.14 5.64
C GLU A 74 1.04 -2.40 6.98
N ALA A 75 -0.15 -2.44 7.58
CA ALA A 75 -0.41 -1.72 8.81
C ALA A 75 0.45 -2.33 9.93
N VAL A 76 1.24 -1.50 10.60
CA VAL A 76 1.89 -1.90 11.85
C VAL A 76 0.79 -1.96 12.91
N VAL A 77 0.39 -3.17 13.28
CA VAL A 77 -0.48 -3.40 14.43
C VAL A 77 0.39 -3.33 15.67
N VAL A 78 0.22 -2.29 16.47
CA VAL A 78 0.84 -2.17 17.79
C VAL A 78 -0.21 -2.55 18.82
N GLU A 79 -0.02 -3.71 19.45
CA GLU A 79 -0.82 -4.05 20.63
C GLU A 79 -0.37 -3.17 21.79
N LEU A 80 -1.31 -2.44 22.38
CA LEU A 80 -1.07 -1.65 23.58
C LEU A 80 -1.28 -2.54 24.81
N PRO A 81 -0.44 -2.41 25.85
CA PRO A 81 -0.68 -3.12 27.11
C PRO A 81 -1.97 -2.63 27.78
N ASP A 82 -2.73 -3.53 28.40
CA ASP A 82 -4.00 -3.23 29.09
C ASP A 82 -3.87 -2.18 30.21
N VAL A 83 -2.65 -2.01 30.74
CA VAL A 83 -2.31 -1.01 31.75
C VAL A 83 -0.98 -0.36 31.38
N LEU A 84 -0.99 0.93 31.06
CA LEU A 84 0.22 1.74 30.88
C LEU A 84 0.72 2.22 32.24
N GLU A 85 1.33 1.32 33.01
CA GLU A 85 1.94 1.65 34.29
C GLU A 85 3.39 2.14 34.05
N ILE A 86 3.55 3.43 33.74
CA ILE A 86 4.89 4.05 33.75
C ILE A 86 5.12 4.65 35.14
N GLY A 87 5.69 3.84 36.03
CA GLY A 87 6.10 4.26 37.37
C GLY A 87 7.31 5.19 37.31
N GLY A 88 7.08 6.49 37.44
CA GLY A 88 8.12 7.49 37.73
C GLY A 88 8.17 7.84 39.22
N PRO A 89 9.26 8.48 39.70
CA PRO A 89 9.46 8.81 41.12
C PRO A 89 8.42 9.78 41.73
N LEU A 90 7.43 10.23 40.96
CA LEU A 90 6.38 11.18 41.36
C LEU A 90 4.96 10.58 41.33
N GLY A 91 4.79 9.27 41.11
CA GLY A 91 3.50 8.56 41.18
C GLY A 91 3.07 7.87 39.88
N ILE A 92 2.07 6.99 39.98
CA ILE A 92 1.50 6.22 38.86
C ILE A 92 0.61 7.14 38.02
N ARG A 93 0.90 7.26 36.72
CA ARG A 93 0.02 7.92 35.76
C ARG A 93 -0.55 6.88 34.80
N TYR A 94 -1.86 6.71 34.84
CA TYR A 94 -2.59 5.90 33.85
C TYR A 94 -2.84 6.74 32.61
N PHE A 95 -2.37 6.28 31.45
CA PHE A 95 -2.78 6.84 30.17
C PHE A 95 -4.08 6.18 29.71
N THR A 96 -5.04 6.99 29.29
CA THR A 96 -6.25 6.49 28.63
C THR A 96 -5.93 6.02 27.22
N GLU A 97 -6.66 5.02 26.73
CA GLU A 97 -6.57 4.55 25.32
C GLU A 97 -6.60 5.71 24.32
N ARG A 98 -7.42 6.73 24.61
CA ARG A 98 -7.53 7.96 23.81
C ARG A 98 -6.24 8.77 23.74
N GLU A 99 -5.48 8.87 24.82
CA GLU A 99 -4.20 9.60 24.84
C GLU A 99 -3.16 8.87 24.00
N VAL A 100 -3.15 7.54 24.06
CA VAL A 100 -2.24 6.71 23.25
C VAL A 100 -2.59 6.80 21.77
N HIS A 101 -3.87 6.69 21.43
CA HIS A 101 -4.34 6.86 20.05
C HIS A 101 -3.99 8.26 19.51
N SER A 102 -4.14 9.29 20.33
CA SER A 102 -3.76 10.67 19.96
C SER A 102 -2.26 10.82 19.75
N ALA A 103 -1.42 10.19 20.58
CA ALA A 103 0.03 10.23 20.45
C ALA A 103 0.52 9.49 19.19
N ILE A 104 -0.07 8.33 18.87
CA ILE A 104 0.25 7.57 17.66
C ILE A 104 -0.20 8.35 16.42
N ALA A 105 -1.40 8.94 16.43
CA ALA A 105 -1.89 9.78 15.35
C ALA A 105 -1.02 11.04 15.15
N ALA A 106 -0.49 11.62 16.23
CA ALA A 106 0.43 12.76 16.16
C ALA A 106 1.76 12.44 15.46
N GLN A 107 2.15 11.15 15.41
CA GLN A 107 3.32 10.67 14.64
C GLN A 107 2.96 10.33 13.18
N GLY A 108 1.72 10.60 12.74
CA GLY A 108 1.27 10.34 11.37
C GLY A 108 0.86 8.89 11.09
N LEU A 109 0.80 8.04 12.13
CA LEU A 109 0.38 6.65 12.01
C LEU A 109 -1.15 6.54 12.10
N LYS A 110 -1.73 5.66 11.28
CA LYS A 110 -3.17 5.37 11.31
C LYS A 110 -3.47 4.34 12.40
N VAL A 111 -4.35 4.71 13.33
CA VAL A 111 -4.85 3.82 14.39
C VAL A 111 -6.21 3.28 13.94
N ALA A 112 -6.41 1.96 13.98
CA ALA A 112 -7.73 1.37 13.75
C ALA A 112 -8.63 1.69 14.95
N GLN A 113 -9.86 2.14 14.68
CA GLN A 113 -10.88 2.40 15.71
C GLN A 113 -11.66 1.14 16.05
#